data_AF-A0A353V6P7-F1
#
_entry.id   AF-A0A353V6P7-F1
#
_cell.length_a   1.000
_cell.length_b   1.000
_cell.length_c   1.000
_cell.angle_alpha   90.00
_cell.angle_beta   90.00
_cell.angle_gamma   90.00
#
_symmetry.space_group_name_H-M   'P 1'
#
loop_
_entity.id
_entity.type
_entity.pdbx_description
1 polymer ?
#
loop_
_entity_poly.entity_id
_entity_poly.type
_entity_poly.pdbx_seq_one_letter_code
_entity_poly.pdbx_strand_id
1 'polypeptide(L)'
;MARPGRARGREPHHARGGPAGTRDRRAPRGAGRPRRLVRPGVRRAAYRHPRALPEGASARRHHLLRASAAPGRVPLPVPAGGVRGRAAPDADHGPLGRRQHGPPRRALRPRGARAGALSGCQQIAFSRGAAAQHGRPEGWGAWGAPGAPQVLRVRFAFLGTSGAIPSPARDTTSIVFSVPEGALLIDCGGSPAGRLRLAGVDPLALAHVLITHLHPDHAYGLPALVQSLILLGHAAPLTVLARPEHVEPLRSLLALFGVLERRGMFPLRFQALDLAEGARALALGPLTVATSPVEHGAMPNVAVRVDPHRGRSVVYSSDTRPSEAVVRLARGADTLIHEATFPARDRGRFGTHSTAEEAGEIAARAGVRRLILAHIEADYHDEVDALAAEARTRFGGEVEIARELVPYPL
;
A
#
# COMPACT_ATOMS: atom_id res chain seq x y z
N MET A 1 40.59 22.45 -61.81
CA MET A 1 39.88 21.24 -61.34
C MET A 1 38.37 21.48 -61.43
N ALA A 2 37.51 20.49 -61.12
CA ALA A 2 36.16 20.37 -61.70
C ALA A 2 35.14 21.47 -61.30
N ARG A 3 34.12 21.63 -62.14
CA ARG A 3 33.10 22.70 -62.10
C ARG A 3 31.80 22.26 -61.40
N PRO A 4 31.10 23.14 -60.65
CA PRO A 4 29.65 23.12 -60.53
C PRO A 4 28.98 23.91 -61.68
N GLY A 5 27.72 23.63 -61.99
CA GLY A 5 26.96 24.27 -63.08
C GLY A 5 26.31 25.61 -62.72
N ARG A 6 26.15 26.49 -63.72
CA ARG A 6 25.17 27.60 -63.76
C ARG A 6 23.83 27.03 -64.29
N ALA A 7 22.65 27.68 -64.23
CA ALA A 7 22.34 29.13 -64.22
C ALA A 7 20.96 29.41 -63.54
N ARG A 8 20.70 30.62 -63.00
CA ARG A 8 19.81 31.71 -63.51
C ARG A 8 18.36 31.27 -63.83
N GLY A 9 17.28 31.98 -63.47
CA GLY A 9 17.03 33.27 -62.76
C GLY A 9 15.49 33.43 -62.61
N ARG A 10 14.84 34.56 -62.26
CA ARG A 10 15.20 35.95 -61.93
C ARG A 10 14.13 36.51 -60.95
N GLU A 11 14.46 37.59 -60.22
CA GLU A 11 13.51 38.50 -59.53
C GLU A 11 12.97 39.58 -60.53
N PRO A 12 12.32 40.71 -60.14
CA PRO A 12 11.75 41.16 -58.84
C PRO A 12 10.34 41.81 -58.94
N HIS A 13 9.77 42.33 -57.83
CA HIS A 13 9.50 43.79 -57.66
C HIS A 13 8.85 44.20 -56.30
N HIS A 14 8.77 45.52 -56.09
CA HIS A 14 8.62 46.21 -54.81
C HIS A 14 7.21 46.77 -54.49
N ALA A 15 6.89 46.78 -53.19
CA ALA A 15 6.37 47.91 -52.39
C ALA A 15 4.93 48.50 -52.53
N ARG A 16 4.32 48.67 -51.34
CA ARG A 16 3.58 49.86 -50.81
C ARG A 16 2.52 50.55 -51.68
N GLY A 17 1.27 50.55 -51.22
CA GLY A 17 0.28 51.61 -51.53
C GLY A 17 -1.18 51.28 -51.21
N GLY A 18 -1.87 52.19 -50.52
CA GLY A 18 -3.33 52.40 -50.60
C GLY A 18 -3.57 53.90 -50.92
N PRO A 19 -4.75 54.51 -50.64
CA PRO A 19 -6.01 53.94 -50.14
C PRO A 19 -7.30 54.49 -50.83
N ALA A 20 -8.44 53.82 -50.62
CA ALA A 20 -9.83 54.34 -50.70
C ALA A 20 -10.75 53.31 -49.99
N GLY A 21 -11.92 53.59 -49.40
CA GLY A 21 -12.90 54.68 -49.59
C GLY A 21 -14.17 54.11 -50.25
N THR A 22 -15.39 54.21 -49.72
CA THR A 22 -15.92 55.11 -48.66
C THR A 22 -17.25 54.62 -48.00
N ARG A 23 -17.48 55.01 -46.73
CA ARG A 23 -18.80 55.34 -46.10
C ARG A 23 -19.80 54.17 -45.87
N ASP A 24 -20.82 54.28 -45.00
CA ASP A 24 -21.30 55.44 -44.21
C ASP A 24 -21.92 55.07 -42.83
N ARG A 25 -21.96 56.05 -41.89
CA ARG A 25 -22.85 56.20 -40.69
C ARG A 25 -22.94 55.04 -39.64
N ARG A 26 -23.12 55.27 -38.34
CA ARG A 26 -23.01 56.46 -37.45
C ARG A 26 -22.91 55.97 -35.99
N ALA A 27 -22.16 56.67 -35.13
CA ALA A 27 -22.21 56.50 -33.66
C ALA A 27 -23.19 57.54 -33.05
N PRO A 28 -23.53 57.50 -31.73
CA PRO A 28 -22.61 58.02 -30.71
C PRO A 28 -22.65 57.40 -29.28
N ARG A 29 -21.46 57.32 -28.67
CA ARG A 29 -21.09 57.69 -27.27
C ARG A 29 -21.89 57.14 -26.07
N GLY A 30 -21.18 56.42 -25.19
CA GLY A 30 -21.44 56.32 -23.75
C GLY A 30 -20.14 55.93 -23.02
N ALA A 31 -19.74 56.67 -21.97
CA ALA A 31 -18.46 56.46 -21.29
C ALA A 31 -18.64 55.88 -19.87
N GLY A 32 -17.78 54.93 -19.48
CA GLY A 32 -17.80 54.32 -18.15
C GLY A 32 -16.43 53.78 -17.73
N ARG A 33 -16.01 54.04 -16.50
CA ARG A 33 -14.76 53.56 -15.89
C ARG A 33 -14.90 52.14 -15.30
N PRO A 34 -13.81 51.38 -15.12
CA PRO A 34 -13.87 49.93 -14.89
C PRO A 34 -14.39 49.55 -13.49
N ARG A 35 -15.12 48.43 -13.42
CA ARG A 35 -15.50 47.78 -12.15
C ARG A 35 -14.51 46.68 -11.79
N ARG A 36 -14.09 46.64 -10.52
CA ARG A 36 -13.34 45.51 -9.94
C ARG A 36 -14.17 44.22 -10.03
N LEU A 37 -13.52 43.12 -10.40
CA LEU A 37 -14.04 41.77 -10.11
C LEU A 37 -13.94 41.51 -8.61
N VAL A 38 -15.05 41.09 -8.00
CA VAL A 38 -15.15 40.72 -6.59
C VAL A 38 -15.12 39.21 -6.48
N ARG A 39 -14.28 38.66 -5.59
CA ARG A 39 -14.25 37.22 -5.30
C ARG A 39 -15.57 36.76 -4.64
N PRO A 40 -16.24 35.70 -5.13
CA PRO A 40 -17.27 35.02 -4.38
C PRO A 40 -16.68 34.42 -3.08
N GLY A 41 -17.35 34.65 -1.95
CA GLY A 41 -16.90 34.15 -0.65
C GLY A 41 -17.34 32.70 -0.39
N VAL A 42 -16.48 31.93 0.27
CA VAL A 42 -16.79 30.55 0.73
C VAL A 42 -17.95 30.59 1.72
N ARG A 43 -19.08 29.93 1.39
CA ARG A 43 -20.15 29.65 2.35
C ARG A 43 -19.94 28.25 2.93
N ARG A 44 -19.73 28.17 4.25
CA ARG A 44 -19.75 26.89 4.98
C ARG A 44 -21.16 26.29 4.89
N ALA A 45 -21.26 25.04 4.46
CA ALA A 45 -22.50 24.27 4.60
C ALA A 45 -22.71 23.91 6.08
N ALA A 46 -23.90 24.18 6.62
CA ALA A 46 -24.25 23.80 7.98
C ALA A 46 -24.85 22.39 7.98
N TYR A 47 -24.28 21.49 8.79
CA TYR A 47 -24.77 20.13 8.97
C TYR A 47 -26.19 20.15 9.56
N ARG A 48 -27.15 19.45 8.95
CA ARG A 48 -28.51 19.29 9.47
C ARG A 48 -28.72 17.84 9.90
N HIS A 49 -29.11 17.62 11.16
CA HIS A 49 -29.54 16.31 11.63
C HIS A 49 -30.79 15.82 10.86
N PRO A 50 -30.85 14.54 10.46
CA PRO A 50 -32.09 13.89 10.08
C PRO A 50 -33.12 13.93 11.23
N ARG A 51 -34.41 13.99 10.89
CA ARG A 51 -35.50 13.87 11.86
C ARG A 51 -35.76 12.38 12.20
N ALA A 52 -36.37 12.14 13.36
CA ALA A 52 -36.78 10.81 13.78
C ALA A 52 -37.84 10.19 12.85
N LEU A 53 -37.84 8.85 12.78
CA LEU A 53 -38.90 8.04 12.18
C LEU A 53 -39.95 7.67 13.25
N PRO A 54 -41.23 7.48 12.88
CA PRO A 54 -42.28 7.09 13.82
C PRO A 54 -42.22 5.59 14.18
N GLU A 55 -42.74 5.24 15.36
CA GLU A 55 -42.85 3.86 15.83
C GLU A 55 -44.11 3.14 15.30
N GLY A 56 -44.05 1.80 15.19
CA GLY A 56 -45.25 0.96 15.31
C GLY A 56 -45.39 -0.23 14.36
N ALA A 57 -44.87 -1.42 14.73
CA ALA A 57 -45.48 -2.73 14.39
C ALA A 57 -44.85 -3.93 15.13
N SER A 58 -45.56 -4.44 16.15
CA SER A 58 -45.68 -5.86 16.56
C SER A 58 -44.48 -6.85 16.53
N ALA A 59 -43.94 -7.10 17.72
CA ALA A 59 -43.71 -8.43 18.34
C ALA A 59 -42.90 -9.56 17.64
N ARG A 60 -41.85 -10.02 18.34
CA ARG A 60 -41.82 -11.32 19.05
C ARG A 60 -40.81 -11.31 20.22
N ARG A 61 -40.98 -12.24 21.17
CA ARG A 61 -40.16 -12.42 22.40
C ARG A 61 -38.98 -13.40 22.10
N HIS A 62 -37.88 -13.50 22.86
CA HIS A 62 -37.80 -13.71 24.32
C HIS A 62 -36.46 -13.28 24.98
N HIS A 63 -36.55 -12.98 26.28
CA HIS A 63 -35.53 -13.01 27.35
C HIS A 63 -34.11 -12.47 27.12
N LEU A 64 -33.74 -11.48 27.95
CA LEU A 64 -32.68 -11.67 28.95
C LEU A 64 -32.94 -10.81 30.21
N LEU A 65 -32.09 -10.96 31.23
CA LEU A 65 -32.35 -10.67 32.66
C LEU A 65 -32.58 -9.18 33.03
N ARG A 66 -33.33 -8.96 34.12
CA ARG A 66 -33.43 -7.67 34.85
C ARG A 66 -32.17 -7.42 35.70
N ALA A 67 -31.67 -6.19 35.68
CA ALA A 67 -31.07 -5.51 36.84
C ALA A 67 -31.40 -4.02 36.76
N SER A 68 -31.50 -3.31 37.89
CA SER A 68 -31.93 -1.90 37.94
C SER A 68 -31.02 -1.06 38.83
N ALA A 69 -30.53 0.07 38.31
CA ALA A 69 -29.94 1.17 39.06
C ALA A 69 -29.99 2.46 38.23
N ALA A 70 -30.31 3.59 38.87
CA ALA A 70 -30.28 4.92 38.25
C ALA A 70 -28.92 5.62 38.51
N PRO A 71 -28.51 6.61 37.68
CA PRO A 71 -27.12 7.10 37.69
C PRO A 71 -26.83 8.19 38.75
N GLY A 72 -25.74 8.01 39.50
CA GLY A 72 -25.10 9.06 40.30
C GLY A 72 -23.83 9.58 39.61
N ARG A 73 -23.58 10.90 39.66
CA ARG A 73 -22.39 11.53 39.07
C ARG A 73 -21.18 11.41 40.01
N VAL A 74 -19.99 11.21 39.45
CA VAL A 74 -18.71 11.21 40.18
C VAL A 74 -17.78 12.31 39.61
N PRO A 75 -17.31 13.28 40.41
CA PRO A 75 -16.28 14.23 40.01
C PRO A 75 -14.86 13.72 40.36
N LEU A 76 -13.86 14.16 39.60
CA LEU A 76 -12.44 13.89 39.86
C LEU A 76 -11.83 14.94 40.82
N PRO A 77 -10.94 14.55 41.75
CA PRO A 77 -10.14 15.49 42.54
C PRO A 77 -8.78 15.80 41.88
N VAL A 78 -8.32 17.05 42.04
CA VAL A 78 -6.95 17.50 41.77
C VAL A 78 -6.50 18.35 42.98
N PRO A 79 -5.26 18.20 43.47
CA PRO A 79 -4.63 19.22 44.31
C PRO A 79 -3.35 19.81 43.69
N ALA A 80 -3.06 21.08 44.01
CA ALA A 80 -1.83 21.79 43.66
C ALA A 80 -0.88 21.92 44.87
N GLY A 81 0.36 22.38 44.65
CA GLY A 81 1.46 22.32 45.63
C GLY A 81 1.50 23.41 46.72
N GLY A 82 2.38 23.23 47.72
CA GLY A 82 2.43 24.05 48.95
C GLY A 82 3.76 24.07 49.75
N VAL A 83 4.90 24.14 49.07
CA VAL A 83 6.20 24.77 49.46
C VAL A 83 6.64 24.84 50.96
N ARG A 84 7.70 24.07 51.29
CA ARG A 84 8.80 24.29 52.29
C ARG A 84 8.54 24.26 53.83
N GLY A 85 9.36 23.45 54.50
CA GLY A 85 9.74 23.50 55.93
C GLY A 85 11.15 22.91 56.12
N ARG A 86 11.79 23.05 57.30
CA ARG A 86 13.20 22.63 57.55
C ARG A 86 13.36 21.65 58.73
N ALA A 87 14.51 20.97 58.71
CA ALA A 87 15.33 20.46 59.82
C ALA A 87 15.40 18.93 60.01
N ALA A 88 16.63 18.44 60.20
CA ALA A 88 16.99 17.17 60.83
C ALA A 88 17.44 17.46 62.28
N PRO A 89 17.67 16.41 63.10
CA PRO A 89 19.07 16.05 63.34
C PRO A 89 19.34 14.52 63.34
N ASP A 90 20.62 14.18 63.54
CA ASP A 90 21.21 12.85 63.75
C ASP A 90 20.81 12.25 65.14
N ALA A 91 21.16 11.04 65.59
CA ALA A 91 22.04 9.93 65.17
C ALA A 91 21.55 8.62 65.88
N ASP A 92 22.17 7.42 65.94
CA ASP A 92 23.39 6.80 65.36
C ASP A 92 23.31 5.23 65.53
N HIS A 93 24.35 4.51 65.08
CA HIS A 93 24.86 3.21 65.54
C HIS A 93 24.09 1.90 65.18
N GLY A 94 24.88 0.84 64.88
CA GLY A 94 24.45 -0.55 64.67
C GLY A 94 24.74 -1.47 65.88
N PRO A 95 25.13 -2.77 65.73
CA PRO A 95 25.55 -3.48 64.50
C PRO A 95 25.05 -4.95 64.32
N LEU A 96 25.40 -5.52 63.15
CA LEU A 96 25.74 -6.94 62.84
C LEU A 96 25.04 -8.13 63.55
N GLY A 97 24.41 -8.99 62.75
CA GLY A 97 24.12 -10.40 63.06
C GLY A 97 24.25 -11.31 61.83
N ARG A 98 24.78 -12.54 61.97
CA ARG A 98 25.01 -13.54 60.89
C ARG A 98 24.49 -14.92 61.33
N ARG A 99 24.44 -15.88 60.36
CA ARG A 99 24.39 -17.36 60.54
C ARG A 99 23.01 -17.92 61.03
N GLN A 100 22.51 -19.11 60.66
CA GLN A 100 22.98 -20.28 59.84
C GLN A 100 21.87 -20.87 58.92
N HIS A 101 22.20 -21.96 58.19
CA HIS A 101 21.31 -22.72 57.28
C HIS A 101 20.45 -23.81 57.98
N GLY A 102 19.43 -24.31 57.28
CA GLY A 102 18.69 -25.55 57.60
C GLY A 102 18.34 -26.37 56.32
N PRO A 103 18.08 -27.70 56.42
CA PRO A 103 18.09 -28.62 55.28
C PRO A 103 16.74 -28.82 54.54
N PRO A 104 16.74 -29.36 53.30
CA PRO A 104 15.55 -29.52 52.47
C PRO A 104 14.68 -30.74 52.85
N ARG A 105 13.36 -30.68 52.55
CA ARG A 105 12.42 -31.80 52.72
C ARG A 105 12.22 -32.61 51.43
N ARG A 106 12.03 -33.92 51.60
CA ARG A 106 11.90 -34.93 50.52
C ARG A 106 10.52 -34.95 49.86
N ALA A 107 10.50 -35.46 48.62
CA ALA A 107 9.27 -35.70 47.85
C ALA A 107 8.39 -36.82 48.42
N LEU A 108 7.08 -36.73 48.15
CA LEU A 108 6.07 -37.75 48.40
C LEU A 108 5.59 -38.37 47.08
N ARG A 109 5.54 -39.69 46.99
CA ARG A 109 4.91 -40.43 45.87
C ARG A 109 3.43 -40.70 46.17
N PRO A 110 2.52 -40.56 45.21
CA PRO A 110 1.23 -41.27 45.25
C PRO A 110 1.45 -42.78 45.08
N ARG A 111 0.65 -43.60 45.77
CA ARG A 111 0.42 -45.00 45.40
C ARG A 111 -0.79 -45.06 44.45
N GLY A 112 -0.77 -45.98 43.48
CA GLY A 112 -1.74 -46.01 42.39
C GLY A 112 -3.10 -46.63 42.75
N ALA A 113 -4.10 -46.32 41.92
CA ALA A 113 -5.37 -47.04 41.80
C ALA A 113 -5.46 -47.71 40.41
N ARG A 114 -6.42 -48.62 40.22
CA ARG A 114 -6.44 -49.56 39.09
C ARG A 114 -6.96 -48.97 37.79
N ALA A 115 -6.58 -49.60 36.67
CA ALA A 115 -7.12 -49.31 35.35
C ALA A 115 -8.60 -49.69 35.23
N GLY A 116 -9.36 -48.88 34.50
CA GLY A 116 -10.67 -49.20 33.94
C GLY A 116 -10.73 -48.62 32.54
N ALA A 117 -11.01 -49.45 31.53
CA ALA A 117 -11.01 -49.02 30.14
C ALA A 117 -12.38 -48.46 29.74
N LEU A 118 -12.39 -47.28 29.10
CA LEU A 118 -13.52 -46.79 28.33
C LEU A 118 -13.02 -46.41 26.93
N SER A 119 -13.50 -47.15 25.93
CA SER A 119 -13.28 -46.87 24.51
C SER A 119 -14.36 -45.89 24.04
N GLY A 120 -14.00 -44.86 23.26
CA GLY A 120 -15.00 -43.85 22.87
C GLY A 120 -14.50 -42.56 22.21
N CYS A 121 -13.47 -42.61 21.35
CA CYS A 121 -13.15 -41.48 20.47
C CYS A 121 -13.30 -41.90 19.00
N GLN A 122 -14.40 -41.49 18.38
CA GLN A 122 -14.65 -41.74 16.96
C GLN A 122 -13.69 -40.90 16.09
N GLN A 123 -12.84 -41.57 15.32
CA GLN A 123 -12.06 -40.91 14.27
C GLN A 123 -12.99 -40.59 13.09
N ILE A 124 -13.30 -39.31 12.89
CA ILE A 124 -13.98 -38.85 11.67
C ILE A 124 -12.96 -38.89 10.53
N ALA A 125 -13.03 -39.95 9.72
CA ALA A 125 -12.19 -40.10 8.54
C ALA A 125 -12.69 -39.18 7.42
N PHE A 126 -11.95 -38.11 7.12
CA PHE A 126 -12.20 -37.30 5.93
C PHE A 126 -11.80 -38.08 4.68
N SER A 127 -12.79 -38.38 3.82
CA SER A 127 -12.57 -38.97 2.51
C SER A 127 -11.82 -37.98 1.61
N ARG A 128 -10.87 -38.50 0.80
CA ARG A 128 -10.12 -37.68 -0.16
C ARG A 128 -11.02 -37.33 -1.35
N GLY A 129 -11.66 -36.15 -1.29
CA GLY A 129 -12.24 -35.52 -2.47
C GLY A 129 -11.16 -35.27 -3.53
N ALA A 130 -11.42 -35.64 -4.77
CA ALA A 130 -10.46 -35.48 -5.86
C ALA A 130 -10.36 -34.01 -6.29
N ALA A 131 -9.22 -33.37 -6.04
CA ALA A 131 -8.96 -32.03 -6.57
C ALA A 131 -8.83 -32.08 -8.10
N ALA A 132 -9.55 -31.20 -8.80
CA ALA A 132 -9.50 -31.10 -10.25
C ALA A 132 -8.09 -30.69 -10.72
N GLN A 133 -7.49 -31.50 -11.59
CA GLN A 133 -6.14 -31.26 -12.11
C GLN A 133 -6.18 -30.27 -13.26
N HIS A 134 -6.27 -28.97 -12.95
CA HIS A 134 -5.97 -27.93 -13.93
C HIS A 134 -4.48 -28.01 -14.31
N GLY A 135 -4.21 -28.36 -15.56
CA GLY A 135 -2.86 -28.63 -16.05
C GLY A 135 -1.91 -27.44 -15.88
N ARG A 136 -0.68 -27.72 -15.44
CA ARG A 136 0.39 -26.71 -15.38
C ARG A 136 0.81 -26.35 -16.82
N PRO A 137 0.83 -25.07 -17.21
CA PRO A 137 1.48 -24.67 -18.45
C PRO A 137 2.98 -24.96 -18.38
N GLU A 138 3.50 -25.75 -19.31
CA GLU A 138 4.92 -26.01 -19.42
C GLU A 138 5.68 -24.73 -19.79
N GLY A 139 6.91 -24.57 -19.27
CA GLY A 139 7.79 -23.41 -19.51
C GLY A 139 7.97 -22.46 -18.32
N TRP A 140 7.11 -22.48 -17.31
CA TRP A 140 7.28 -21.68 -16.10
C TRP A 140 8.21 -22.37 -15.11
N GLY A 141 9.51 -22.04 -15.19
CA GLY A 141 10.55 -22.63 -14.36
C GLY A 141 10.27 -22.49 -12.86
N ALA A 142 10.15 -23.62 -12.17
CA ALA A 142 9.95 -23.65 -10.73
C ALA A 142 11.12 -23.01 -9.97
N TRP A 143 10.83 -22.46 -8.79
CA TRP A 143 11.85 -22.01 -7.84
C TRP A 143 12.88 -23.13 -7.60
N GLY A 144 14.16 -22.79 -7.77
CA GLY A 144 15.26 -23.70 -7.45
C GLY A 144 15.20 -24.15 -5.99
N ALA A 145 15.52 -25.43 -5.74
CA ALA A 145 15.38 -26.04 -4.43
C ALA A 145 16.13 -25.26 -3.33
N PRO A 146 15.68 -25.33 -2.06
CA PRO A 146 16.35 -24.64 -0.95
C PRO A 146 17.85 -24.97 -0.89
N GLY A 147 18.70 -23.94 -0.93
CA GLY A 147 20.15 -24.07 -0.97
C GLY A 147 20.80 -23.94 -2.37
N ALA A 148 20.02 -23.92 -3.46
CA ALA A 148 20.55 -23.52 -4.76
C ALA A 148 20.97 -22.03 -4.74
N PRO A 149 22.15 -21.65 -5.27
CA PRO A 149 22.58 -20.25 -5.28
C PRO A 149 21.63 -19.43 -6.14
N GLN A 150 20.86 -18.54 -5.49
CA GLN A 150 19.98 -17.59 -6.16
C GLN A 150 20.85 -16.57 -6.91
N VAL A 151 21.18 -16.85 -8.17
CA VAL A 151 21.60 -15.81 -9.11
C VAL A 151 20.39 -14.88 -9.27
N LEU A 152 20.38 -13.78 -8.52
CA LEU A 152 19.26 -12.84 -8.42
C LEU A 152 19.04 -12.16 -9.77
N ARG A 153 18.24 -12.79 -10.63
CA ARG A 153 17.78 -12.22 -11.89
C ARG A 153 16.89 -11.01 -11.58
N VAL A 154 17.01 -9.97 -12.39
CA VAL A 154 16.13 -8.79 -12.36
C VAL A 154 14.70 -9.26 -12.61
N ARG A 155 13.86 -9.18 -11.57
CA ARG A 155 12.48 -9.68 -11.56
C ARG A 155 11.65 -8.97 -10.50
N PHE A 156 10.32 -9.14 -10.58
CA PHE A 156 9.42 -8.86 -9.46
C PHE A 156 8.58 -10.07 -9.10
N ALA A 157 7.88 -10.01 -7.98
CA ALA A 157 6.83 -10.96 -7.59
C ALA A 157 5.78 -10.22 -6.77
N PHE A 158 4.50 -10.56 -6.97
CA PHE A 158 3.50 -10.21 -5.97
C PHE A 158 3.77 -11.05 -4.73
N LEU A 159 3.88 -10.38 -3.58
CA LEU A 159 3.60 -11.03 -2.32
C LEU A 159 2.08 -11.14 -2.25
N GLY A 160 1.37 -10.02 -2.12
CA GLY A 160 -0.09 -9.96 -2.07
C GLY A 160 -0.77 -9.38 -3.30
N THR A 161 -2.04 -9.74 -3.46
CA THR A 161 -2.93 -9.34 -4.57
C THR A 161 -4.36 -9.04 -4.14
N SER A 162 -4.69 -9.25 -2.86
CA SER A 162 -6.00 -8.92 -2.29
C SER A 162 -6.15 -7.42 -2.11
N GLY A 163 -7.40 -6.95 -2.10
CA GLY A 163 -7.76 -5.65 -1.55
C GLY A 163 -7.60 -5.58 -0.03
N ALA A 164 -8.28 -4.61 0.59
CA ALA A 164 -8.21 -4.33 2.02
C ALA A 164 -8.52 -5.50 2.97
N ILE A 165 -9.23 -6.52 2.48
CA ILE A 165 -9.54 -7.75 3.22
C ILE A 165 -8.78 -8.93 2.56
N PRO A 166 -7.91 -9.66 3.28
CA PRO A 166 -7.29 -10.88 2.77
C PRO A 166 -8.25 -12.09 2.84
N SER A 167 -8.02 -13.08 1.98
CA SER A 167 -8.72 -14.37 1.97
C SER A 167 -7.75 -15.54 2.23
N PRO A 168 -8.23 -16.80 2.37
CA PRO A 168 -7.36 -17.97 2.45
C PRO A 168 -6.49 -18.21 1.19
N ALA A 169 -6.77 -17.54 0.08
CA ALA A 169 -6.08 -17.72 -1.21
C ALA A 169 -5.25 -16.50 -1.67
N ARG A 170 -5.51 -15.30 -1.11
CA ARG A 170 -4.83 -14.04 -1.44
C ARG A 170 -4.67 -13.18 -0.20
N ASP A 171 -3.52 -12.55 -0.03
CA ASP A 171 -3.28 -11.60 1.07
C ASP A 171 -3.00 -10.18 0.53
N THR A 172 -3.12 -9.19 1.41
CA THR A 172 -3.09 -7.74 1.18
C THR A 172 -1.96 -7.27 0.26
N THR A 173 -2.30 -6.41 -0.72
CA THR A 173 -1.43 -6.13 -1.87
C THR A 173 -0.05 -5.60 -1.48
N SER A 174 0.99 -6.23 -2.04
CA SER A 174 2.40 -5.91 -1.79
C SER A 174 3.28 -6.58 -2.83
N ILE A 175 4.30 -5.90 -3.34
CA ILE A 175 5.08 -6.31 -4.53
C ILE A 175 6.57 -6.19 -4.23
N VAL A 176 7.34 -7.27 -4.39
CA VAL A 176 8.81 -7.25 -4.22
C VAL A 176 9.51 -7.23 -5.58
N PHE A 177 10.49 -6.35 -5.73
CA PHE A 177 11.43 -6.27 -6.85
C PHE A 177 12.81 -6.72 -6.35
N SER A 178 13.48 -7.64 -7.06
CA SER A 178 14.78 -8.20 -6.64
C SER A 178 15.84 -8.10 -7.73
N VAL A 179 17.05 -7.72 -7.34
CA VAL A 179 18.27 -7.62 -8.17
C VAL A 179 19.50 -8.11 -7.38
N PRO A 180 20.67 -8.33 -8.00
CA PRO A 180 21.88 -8.78 -7.27
C PRO A 180 22.28 -7.88 -6.10
N GLU A 181 21.98 -6.59 -6.18
CA GLU A 181 22.31 -5.57 -5.18
C GLU A 181 21.29 -5.47 -4.03
N GLY A 182 20.20 -6.24 -4.06
CA GLY A 182 19.20 -6.30 -3.01
C GLY A 182 17.75 -6.30 -3.51
N ALA A 183 16.83 -5.97 -2.61
CA ALA A 183 15.40 -5.94 -2.87
C ALA A 183 14.73 -4.61 -2.45
N LEU A 184 13.69 -4.25 -3.21
CA LEU A 184 12.72 -3.20 -2.93
C LEU A 184 11.36 -3.87 -2.70
N LEU A 185 10.74 -3.59 -1.55
CA LEU A 185 9.34 -3.93 -1.29
C LEU A 185 8.46 -2.69 -1.55
N ILE A 186 7.42 -2.81 -2.36
CA ILE A 186 6.36 -1.80 -2.52
C ILE A 186 5.14 -2.30 -1.75
N ASP A 187 4.71 -1.51 -0.78
CA ASP A 187 3.68 -1.79 0.23
C ASP A 187 3.94 -3.05 1.07
N CYS A 188 3.40 -3.04 2.29
CA CYS A 188 3.90 -3.85 3.40
C CYS A 188 2.76 -4.43 4.25
N GLY A 189 1.80 -5.08 3.57
CA GLY A 189 0.70 -5.82 4.18
C GLY A 189 1.07 -7.19 4.75
N GLY A 190 0.08 -7.86 5.36
CA GLY A 190 0.13 -9.26 5.73
C GLY A 190 1.23 -9.65 6.72
N SER A 191 2.08 -10.59 6.32
CA SER A 191 3.23 -11.09 7.10
C SER A 191 4.52 -11.09 6.26
N PRO A 192 5.11 -9.92 5.97
CA PRO A 192 6.07 -9.74 4.87
C PRO A 192 7.27 -10.69 4.90
N ALA A 193 7.90 -10.90 6.05
CA ALA A 193 9.14 -11.68 6.16
C ALA A 193 8.98 -13.20 5.93
N GLY A 194 7.76 -13.72 6.04
CA GLY A 194 7.43 -15.10 5.59
C GLY A 194 7.11 -15.13 4.09
N ARG A 195 6.35 -14.15 3.62
CA ARG A 195 5.86 -14.02 2.24
C ARG A 195 7.01 -13.83 1.25
N LEU A 196 7.99 -12.99 1.59
CA LEU A 196 9.25 -12.81 0.86
C LEU A 196 9.98 -14.15 0.65
N ARG A 197 10.08 -15.00 1.68
CA ARG A 197 10.74 -16.31 1.58
C ARG A 197 9.97 -17.30 0.70
N LEU A 198 8.64 -17.28 0.76
CA LEU A 198 7.80 -18.07 -0.14
C LEU A 198 7.93 -17.61 -1.59
N ALA A 199 8.10 -16.31 -1.81
CA ALA A 199 8.50 -15.70 -3.09
C ALA A 199 10.03 -15.73 -3.33
N GLY A 200 10.77 -16.61 -2.65
CA GLY A 200 12.20 -16.88 -2.87
C GLY A 200 13.16 -15.68 -2.75
N VAL A 201 12.75 -14.61 -2.07
CA VAL A 201 13.58 -13.47 -1.70
C VAL A 201 13.99 -13.61 -0.24
N ASP A 202 15.29 -13.48 0.07
CA ASP A 202 15.74 -13.37 1.45
C ASP A 202 15.33 -12.00 2.02
N PRO A 203 14.56 -11.93 3.13
CA PRO A 203 14.25 -10.66 3.77
C PRO A 203 15.49 -9.84 4.16
N LEU A 204 16.63 -10.50 4.43
CA LEU A 204 17.87 -9.80 4.75
C LEU A 204 18.45 -8.99 3.58
N ALA A 205 18.02 -9.27 2.34
CA ALA A 205 18.41 -8.53 1.14
C ALA A 205 17.56 -7.26 0.91
N LEU A 206 16.55 -6.97 1.73
CA LEU A 206 15.80 -5.71 1.64
C LEU A 206 16.71 -4.51 1.93
N ALA A 207 16.80 -3.60 0.95
CA ALA A 207 17.45 -2.30 1.11
C ALA A 207 16.42 -1.16 1.21
N HIS A 208 15.24 -1.35 0.60
CA HIS A 208 14.20 -0.33 0.50
C HIS A 208 12.80 -0.90 0.75
N VAL A 209 11.94 -0.12 1.40
CA VAL A 209 10.49 -0.31 1.43
C VAL A 209 9.84 0.99 0.98
N LEU A 210 8.97 0.97 -0.02
CA LEU A 210 8.19 2.13 -0.48
C LEU A 210 6.73 1.91 -0.08
N ILE A 211 6.21 2.77 0.81
CA ILE A 211 4.80 2.78 1.21
C ILE A 211 4.06 3.83 0.39
N THR A 212 3.11 3.39 -0.43
CA THR A 212 2.33 4.25 -1.33
C THR A 212 1.40 5.16 -0.53
N HIS A 213 0.60 4.56 0.36
CA HIS A 213 -0.32 5.24 1.27
C HIS A 213 -0.53 4.53 2.61
N LEU A 214 -1.38 5.10 3.48
CA LEU A 214 -1.55 4.68 4.87
C LEU A 214 -2.91 4.02 5.17
N HIS A 215 -3.53 3.35 4.20
CA HIS A 215 -4.55 2.37 4.57
C HIS A 215 -3.89 1.17 5.28
N PRO A 216 -4.57 0.54 6.25
CA PRO A 216 -3.93 -0.40 7.17
C PRO A 216 -3.21 -1.52 6.42
N ASP A 217 -3.90 -2.14 5.47
CA ASP A 217 -3.49 -3.21 4.58
C ASP A 217 -2.20 -2.92 3.77
N HIS A 218 -1.88 -1.66 3.45
CA HIS A 218 -0.63 -1.30 2.77
C HIS A 218 0.56 -1.05 3.74
N ALA A 219 0.31 -0.86 5.05
CA ALA A 219 1.34 -0.38 6.00
C ALA A 219 1.49 -1.21 7.30
N TYR A 220 0.47 -1.97 7.72
CA TYR A 220 0.38 -2.60 9.04
C TYR A 220 1.40 -3.72 9.29
N GLY A 221 1.93 -4.35 8.24
CA GLY A 221 2.99 -5.33 8.35
C GLY A 221 4.37 -4.73 8.61
N LEU A 222 4.56 -3.40 8.52
CA LEU A 222 5.88 -2.77 8.66
C LEU A 222 6.54 -2.99 10.04
N PRO A 223 5.83 -2.87 11.20
CA PRO A 223 6.40 -3.26 12.50
C PRO A 223 6.75 -4.74 12.59
N ALA A 224 5.94 -5.62 11.99
CA ALA A 224 6.19 -7.05 11.96
C ALA A 224 7.41 -7.41 11.09
N LEU A 225 7.60 -6.71 9.96
CA LEU A 225 8.79 -6.80 9.11
C LEU A 225 10.04 -6.33 9.86
N VAL A 226 10.02 -5.14 10.47
CA VAL A 226 11.17 -4.61 11.24
C VAL A 226 11.51 -5.56 12.40
N GLN A 227 10.54 -6.01 13.19
CA GLN A 227 10.77 -6.99 14.25
C GLN A 227 11.33 -8.31 13.70
N SER A 228 10.88 -8.78 12.54
CA SER A 228 11.44 -9.97 11.89
C SER A 228 12.90 -9.77 11.47
N LEU A 229 13.23 -8.63 10.87
CA LEU A 229 14.59 -8.32 10.43
C LEU A 229 15.58 -8.22 11.61
N ILE A 230 15.16 -7.66 12.75
CA ILE A 230 15.93 -7.67 14.00
C ILE A 230 16.23 -9.11 14.45
N LEU A 231 15.21 -9.98 14.48
CA LEU A 231 15.34 -11.38 14.92
C LEU A 231 16.18 -12.24 13.96
N LEU A 232 16.26 -11.83 12.69
CA LEU A 232 17.07 -12.48 11.65
C LEU A 232 18.51 -11.93 11.58
N GLY A 233 18.86 -10.93 12.40
CA GLY A 233 20.20 -10.34 12.41
C GLY A 233 20.52 -9.41 11.24
N HIS A 234 19.51 -8.76 10.65
CA HIS A 234 19.75 -7.72 9.65
C HIS A 234 20.57 -6.57 10.25
N ALA A 235 21.65 -6.18 9.57
CA ALA A 235 22.59 -5.15 10.02
C ALA A 235 22.80 -4.02 9.00
N ALA A 236 22.30 -4.16 7.77
CA ALA A 236 22.39 -3.14 6.74
C ALA A 236 21.41 -1.98 7.02
N PRO A 237 21.59 -0.81 6.40
CA PRO A 237 20.59 0.25 6.43
C PRO A 237 19.36 -0.11 5.60
N LEU A 238 18.17 -0.05 6.19
CA LEU A 238 16.89 -0.16 5.48
C LEU A 238 16.31 1.25 5.32
N THR A 239 15.90 1.63 4.11
CA THR A 239 15.26 2.93 3.86
C THR A 239 13.77 2.77 3.57
N VAL A 240 12.94 3.36 4.42
CA VAL A 240 11.49 3.49 4.18
C VAL A 240 11.24 4.78 3.41
N LEU A 241 10.74 4.66 2.19
CA LEU A 241 10.24 5.77 1.38
C LEU A 241 8.74 5.88 1.56
N ALA A 242 8.24 7.10 1.75
CA ALA A 242 6.82 7.39 1.76
C ALA A 242 6.60 8.85 1.38
N ARG A 243 5.35 9.25 1.12
CA ARG A 243 5.01 10.67 0.99
C ARG A 243 5.44 11.46 2.24
N PRO A 244 5.80 12.76 2.14
CA PRO A 244 6.20 13.58 3.29
C PRO A 244 5.22 13.51 4.47
N GLU A 245 3.92 13.51 4.18
CA GLU A 245 2.84 13.45 5.17
C GLU A 245 2.77 12.11 5.92
N HIS A 246 3.38 11.05 5.37
CA HIS A 246 3.31 9.68 5.89
C HIS A 246 4.50 9.28 6.76
N VAL A 247 5.62 10.01 6.68
CA VAL A 247 6.86 9.68 7.39
C VAL A 247 6.66 9.59 8.90
N GLU A 248 6.00 10.59 9.51
CA GLU A 248 5.81 10.62 10.97
C GLU A 248 4.73 9.66 11.50
N PRO A 249 3.60 9.44 10.79
CA PRO A 249 2.71 8.32 11.09
C PRO A 249 3.40 6.94 11.05
N LEU A 250 4.28 6.68 10.07
CA LEU A 250 5.01 5.40 10.00
C LEU A 250 6.05 5.26 11.13
N ARG A 251 6.74 6.35 11.49
CA ARG A 251 7.59 6.39 12.69
C ARG A 251 6.80 6.12 13.96
N SER A 252 5.64 6.76 14.13
CA SER A 252 4.72 6.55 15.25
C SER A 252 4.23 5.11 15.34
N LEU A 253 3.89 4.49 14.21
CA LEU A 253 3.47 3.09 14.13
C LEU A 253 4.59 2.13 14.60
N LEU A 254 5.85 2.39 14.23
CA LEU A 254 6.99 1.61 14.73
C LEU A 254 7.29 1.86 16.21
N ALA A 255 7.13 3.10 16.68
CA ALA A 255 7.30 3.46 18.09
C ALA A 255 6.24 2.78 18.97
N LEU A 256 5.00 2.63 18.51
CA LEU A 256 3.90 1.96 19.22
C LEU A 256 4.22 0.49 19.58
N PHE A 257 4.91 -0.24 18.71
CA PHE A 257 5.38 -1.61 18.98
C PHE A 257 6.77 -1.65 19.67
N GLY A 258 7.35 -0.48 19.95
CA GLY A 258 8.65 -0.31 20.59
C GLY A 258 9.80 -0.92 19.78
N VAL A 259 9.69 -1.09 18.46
CA VAL A 259 10.72 -1.81 17.69
C VAL A 259 11.98 -0.98 17.45
N LEU A 260 11.85 0.35 17.45
CA LEU A 260 12.95 1.31 17.22
C LEU A 260 14.03 1.28 18.31
N GLU A 261 13.70 0.82 19.52
CA GLU A 261 14.59 0.80 20.69
C GLU A 261 15.12 -0.61 21.02
N ARG A 262 14.78 -1.63 20.22
CA ARG A 262 15.14 -3.02 20.52
C ARG A 262 16.62 -3.29 20.29
N ARG A 263 17.19 -4.14 21.14
CA ARG A 263 18.53 -4.72 20.90
C ARG A 263 18.54 -5.45 19.56
N GLY A 264 19.50 -5.10 18.70
CA GLY A 264 19.57 -5.60 17.32
C GLY A 264 18.87 -4.71 16.29
N MET A 265 18.36 -3.54 16.68
CA MET A 265 17.89 -2.53 15.71
C MET A 265 19.03 -2.06 14.81
N PHE A 266 18.77 -2.10 13.50
CA PHE A 266 19.67 -1.68 12.42
C PHE A 266 19.41 -0.23 12.00
N PRO A 267 20.25 0.39 11.13
CA PRO A 267 20.08 1.78 10.69
C PRO A 267 18.84 2.01 9.82
N LEU A 268 17.67 2.17 10.44
CA LEU A 268 16.42 2.49 9.75
C LEU A 268 16.37 3.98 9.35
N ARG A 269 16.23 4.22 8.05
CA ARG A 269 16.11 5.56 7.46
C ARG A 269 14.69 5.79 6.98
N PHE A 270 14.28 7.05 7.00
CA PHE A 270 13.04 7.51 6.36
C PHE A 270 13.40 8.56 5.31
N GLN A 271 12.85 8.41 4.11
CA GLN A 271 13.00 9.35 3.00
C GLN A 271 11.62 9.82 2.56
N ALA A 272 11.40 11.13 2.58
CA ALA A 272 10.22 11.73 1.98
C ALA A 272 10.34 11.67 0.45
N LEU A 273 9.28 11.26 -0.24
CA LEU A 273 9.17 11.33 -1.69
C LEU A 273 8.99 12.78 -2.16
N ASP A 274 9.57 13.09 -3.32
CA ASP A 274 9.16 14.24 -4.12
C ASP A 274 7.77 13.97 -4.72
N LEU A 275 6.94 15.00 -4.79
CA LEU A 275 5.54 14.94 -5.21
C LEU A 275 5.32 15.51 -6.62
N ALA A 276 6.37 15.90 -7.34
CA ALA A 276 6.28 16.13 -8.79
C ALA A 276 5.98 14.81 -9.53
N GLU A 277 5.23 14.88 -10.63
CA GLU A 277 4.91 13.70 -11.44
C GLU A 277 6.16 13.13 -12.12
N GLY A 278 6.36 11.82 -12.00
CA GLY A 278 7.55 11.14 -12.52
C GLY A 278 8.83 11.46 -11.75
N ALA A 279 8.74 12.05 -10.55
CA ALA A 279 9.92 12.36 -9.74
C ALA A 279 10.66 11.09 -9.32
N ARG A 280 11.99 11.11 -9.39
CA ARG A 280 12.83 9.94 -9.07
C ARG A 280 12.89 9.70 -7.57
N ALA A 281 12.39 8.55 -7.14
CA ALA A 281 12.36 8.13 -5.73
C ALA A 281 13.69 7.51 -5.27
N LEU A 282 14.23 6.55 -6.01
CA LEU A 282 15.49 5.85 -5.67
C LEU A 282 16.17 5.24 -6.90
N ALA A 283 17.34 4.62 -6.67
CA ALA A 283 17.87 3.57 -7.53
C ALA A 283 18.42 2.41 -6.68
N LEU A 284 18.33 1.20 -7.20
CA LEU A 284 18.79 -0.03 -6.55
C LEU A 284 19.39 -0.95 -7.63
N GLY A 285 20.72 -1.04 -7.67
CA GLY A 285 21.41 -1.76 -8.73
C GLY A 285 21.00 -1.23 -10.11
N PRO A 286 20.53 -2.09 -11.04
CA PRO A 286 20.06 -1.68 -12.36
C PRO A 286 18.65 -1.06 -12.36
N LEU A 287 17.94 -0.95 -11.23
CA LEU A 287 16.61 -0.35 -11.16
C LEU A 287 16.67 1.15 -10.87
N THR A 288 15.93 1.94 -11.64
CA THR A 288 15.53 3.31 -11.28
C THR A 288 14.03 3.32 -10.97
N VAL A 289 13.65 4.05 -9.92
CA VAL A 289 12.24 4.15 -9.48
C VAL A 289 11.79 5.60 -9.53
N ALA A 290 10.59 5.84 -10.05
CA ALA A 290 9.93 7.13 -10.05
C ALA A 290 8.49 7.03 -9.49
N THR A 291 7.94 8.14 -9.01
CA THR A 291 6.60 8.21 -8.44
C THR A 291 5.78 9.37 -9.00
N SER A 292 4.46 9.23 -9.03
CA SER A 292 3.50 10.32 -9.32
C SER A 292 2.36 10.28 -8.31
N PRO A 293 1.90 11.42 -7.76
CA PRO A 293 0.67 11.46 -6.98
C PRO A 293 -0.55 10.94 -7.76
N VAL A 294 -1.46 10.25 -7.07
CA VAL A 294 -2.72 9.72 -7.64
C VAL A 294 -3.92 9.99 -6.74
N GLU A 295 -5.13 9.69 -7.24
CA GLU A 295 -6.40 10.14 -6.65
C GLU A 295 -7.09 9.04 -5.84
N HIS A 296 -6.77 8.97 -4.55
CA HIS A 296 -7.35 8.01 -3.61
C HIS A 296 -8.23 8.67 -2.53
N GLY A 297 -9.11 9.58 -2.98
CA GLY A 297 -10.04 10.31 -2.11
C GLY A 297 -9.33 11.29 -1.16
N ALA A 298 -9.54 11.10 0.15
CA ALA A 298 -8.90 11.92 1.18
C ALA A 298 -7.54 11.35 1.65
N MET A 299 -7.19 10.13 1.24
CA MET A 299 -5.90 9.51 1.55
C MET A 299 -4.89 9.92 0.49
N PRO A 300 -3.78 10.62 0.85
CA PRO A 300 -2.74 10.94 -0.12
C PRO A 300 -2.07 9.65 -0.62
N ASN A 301 -1.81 9.51 -1.92
CA ASN A 301 -1.21 8.30 -2.49
C ASN A 301 -0.22 8.63 -3.63
N VAL A 302 0.55 7.63 -4.10
CA VAL A 302 1.47 7.69 -5.24
C VAL A 302 1.48 6.38 -6.05
N ALA A 303 1.32 6.49 -7.37
CA ALA A 303 1.71 5.42 -8.30
C ALA A 303 3.23 5.32 -8.39
N VAL A 304 3.74 4.11 -8.70
CA VAL A 304 5.18 3.80 -8.73
C VAL A 304 5.57 3.23 -10.09
N ARG A 305 6.63 3.78 -10.69
CA ARG A 305 7.29 3.26 -11.90
C ARG A 305 8.64 2.67 -11.54
N VAL A 306 8.94 1.49 -12.07
CA VAL A 306 10.23 0.80 -11.96
C VAL A 306 10.76 0.50 -13.35
N ASP A 307 11.85 1.17 -13.73
CA ASP A 307 12.57 0.94 -14.98
C ASP A 307 13.90 0.22 -14.71
N PRO A 308 14.14 -0.98 -15.28
CA PRO A 308 15.47 -1.58 -15.28
C PRO A 308 16.34 -0.99 -16.41
N HIS A 309 17.65 -0.88 -16.19
CA HIS A 309 18.61 -0.44 -17.23
C HIS A 309 18.59 -1.29 -18.52
N ARG A 310 18.14 -2.54 -18.42
CA ARG A 310 17.82 -3.45 -19.52
C ARG A 310 16.69 -4.38 -19.07
N GLY A 311 15.75 -4.68 -19.96
CA GLY A 311 14.55 -5.47 -19.64
C GLY A 311 13.29 -4.65 -19.89
N ARG A 312 12.22 -4.99 -19.18
CA ARG A 312 10.89 -4.39 -19.27
C ARG A 312 10.61 -3.46 -18.10
N SER A 313 10.01 -2.33 -18.42
CA SER A 313 9.55 -1.31 -17.48
C SER A 313 8.16 -1.65 -16.93
N VAL A 314 7.94 -1.40 -15.63
CA VAL A 314 6.69 -1.72 -14.94
C VAL A 314 6.17 -0.48 -14.21
N VAL A 315 4.87 -0.21 -14.32
CA VAL A 315 4.18 0.76 -13.46
C VAL A 315 3.16 0.03 -12.61
N TYR A 316 3.10 0.34 -11.32
CA TYR A 316 2.02 0.00 -10.40
C TYR A 316 1.19 1.24 -10.15
N SER A 317 -0.12 1.17 -10.38
CA SER A 317 -1.04 2.30 -10.15
C SER A 317 -1.10 2.71 -8.68
N SER A 318 -0.89 1.76 -7.75
CA SER A 318 -1.47 1.77 -6.40
C SER A 318 -2.99 2.01 -6.43
N ASP A 319 -3.60 2.15 -5.26
CA ASP A 319 -5.02 2.41 -5.12
C ASP A 319 -5.41 3.79 -5.66
N THR A 320 -6.33 3.83 -6.60
CA THR A 320 -6.70 5.08 -7.27
C THR A 320 -7.99 4.94 -8.05
N ARG A 321 -8.74 6.04 -8.13
CA ARG A 321 -9.68 6.27 -9.23
C ARG A 321 -8.94 6.28 -10.58
N PRO A 322 -9.62 6.09 -11.73
CA PRO A 322 -8.98 6.15 -13.05
C PRO A 322 -8.29 7.51 -13.25
N SER A 323 -6.95 7.50 -13.39
CA SER A 323 -6.13 8.70 -13.21
C SER A 323 -5.23 9.01 -14.40
N GLU A 324 -5.25 10.27 -14.84
CA GLU A 324 -4.36 10.78 -15.88
C GLU A 324 -2.88 10.75 -15.48
N ALA A 325 -2.57 10.78 -14.18
CA ALA A 325 -1.20 10.66 -13.68
C ALA A 325 -0.64 9.24 -13.90
N VAL A 326 -1.47 8.20 -13.73
CA VAL A 326 -1.11 6.81 -14.10
C VAL A 326 -0.91 6.69 -15.60
N VAL A 327 -1.82 7.25 -16.41
CA VAL A 327 -1.67 7.27 -17.89
C VAL A 327 -0.37 7.94 -18.31
N ARG A 328 0.01 9.08 -17.69
CA ARG A 328 1.28 9.77 -17.99
C ARG A 328 2.50 8.97 -17.53
N LEU A 329 2.48 8.42 -16.31
CA LEU A 329 3.58 7.64 -15.74
C LEU A 329 3.83 6.34 -16.53
N ALA A 330 2.77 5.68 -17.00
CA ALA A 330 2.83 4.43 -17.77
C ALA A 330 3.09 4.60 -19.29
N ARG A 331 3.30 5.83 -19.78
CA ARG A 331 3.70 6.03 -21.19
C ARG A 331 5.04 5.39 -21.48
N GLY A 332 5.08 4.58 -22.53
CA GLY A 332 6.26 3.78 -22.88
C GLY A 332 6.64 2.75 -21.81
N ALA A 333 5.73 2.39 -20.90
CA ALA A 333 5.92 1.26 -19.99
C ALA A 333 5.53 -0.05 -20.68
N ASP A 334 6.15 -1.17 -20.30
CA ASP A 334 5.87 -2.47 -20.90
C ASP A 334 4.69 -3.17 -20.22
N THR A 335 4.63 -3.11 -18.89
CA THR A 335 3.52 -3.64 -18.09
C THR A 335 2.94 -2.55 -17.18
N LEU A 336 1.62 -2.45 -17.17
CA LEU A 336 0.86 -1.77 -16.11
C LEU A 336 0.31 -2.83 -15.15
N ILE A 337 0.62 -2.72 -13.88
CA ILE A 337 -0.09 -3.36 -12.78
C ILE A 337 -1.11 -2.33 -12.31
N HIS A 338 -2.40 -2.62 -12.46
CA HIS A 338 -3.47 -1.71 -12.03
C HIS A 338 -4.31 -2.34 -10.94
N GLU A 339 -4.78 -1.52 -10.00
CA GLU A 339 -5.85 -1.94 -9.09
C GLU A 339 -7.14 -2.21 -9.89
N ALA A 340 -7.86 -3.27 -9.52
CA ALA A 340 -9.09 -3.71 -10.14
C ALA A 340 -10.08 -4.13 -9.05
N THR A 341 -10.25 -3.24 -8.07
CA THR A 341 -10.91 -3.54 -6.80
C THR A 341 -12.37 -3.98 -7.02
N PHE A 342 -13.02 -3.50 -8.07
CA PHE A 342 -14.43 -3.80 -8.38
C PHE A 342 -14.65 -4.27 -9.83
N PRO A 343 -15.68 -5.10 -10.09
CA PRO A 343 -16.24 -5.28 -11.42
C PRO A 343 -16.99 -4.02 -11.88
N ALA A 344 -17.18 -3.85 -13.19
CA ALA A 344 -17.82 -2.70 -13.82
C ALA A 344 -19.25 -2.43 -13.30
N ARG A 345 -19.97 -3.48 -12.89
CA ARG A 345 -21.30 -3.39 -12.26
C ARG A 345 -21.31 -2.65 -10.92
N ASP A 346 -20.21 -2.69 -10.18
CA ASP A 346 -20.05 -2.12 -8.83
C ASP A 346 -19.22 -0.81 -8.88
N ARG A 347 -19.12 -0.19 -10.07
CA ARG A 347 -18.36 1.05 -10.31
C ARG A 347 -18.75 2.16 -9.34
N GLY A 348 -17.77 2.66 -8.60
CA GLY A 348 -17.97 3.71 -7.60
C GLY A 348 -18.36 3.21 -6.20
N ARG A 349 -18.39 1.89 -5.95
CA ARG A 349 -18.33 1.33 -4.59
C ARG A 349 -17.13 1.95 -3.87
N PHE A 350 -17.40 2.58 -2.72
CA PHE A 350 -16.51 3.50 -1.95
C PHE A 350 -16.01 4.77 -2.68
N GLY A 351 -15.87 4.76 -4.00
CA GLY A 351 -15.61 5.96 -4.81
C GLY A 351 -14.16 6.44 -4.83
N THR A 352 -13.22 5.60 -4.37
CA THR A 352 -11.76 5.89 -4.28
C THR A 352 -10.89 4.96 -5.13
N HIS A 353 -11.52 3.98 -5.78
CA HIS A 353 -10.89 2.88 -6.52
C HIS A 353 -11.27 2.86 -8.00
N SER A 354 -10.74 1.90 -8.76
CA SER A 354 -11.04 1.64 -10.16
C SER A 354 -11.75 0.29 -10.37
N THR A 355 -12.50 0.18 -11.46
CA THR A 355 -13.03 -1.11 -11.93
C THR A 355 -12.06 -1.79 -12.90
N ALA A 356 -12.23 -3.11 -13.11
CA ALA A 356 -11.45 -3.86 -14.09
C ALA A 356 -11.61 -3.32 -15.53
N GLU A 357 -12.83 -2.90 -15.90
CA GLU A 357 -13.07 -2.20 -17.18
C GLU A 357 -12.25 -0.89 -17.29
N GLU A 358 -12.23 -0.07 -16.25
CA GLU A 358 -11.48 1.19 -16.22
C GLU A 358 -9.96 0.96 -16.19
N ALA A 359 -9.47 -0.08 -15.52
CA ALA A 359 -8.07 -0.50 -15.59
C ALA A 359 -7.67 -0.86 -17.03
N GLY A 360 -8.55 -1.52 -17.78
CA GLY A 360 -8.40 -1.75 -19.22
C GLY A 360 -8.34 -0.44 -20.03
N GLU A 361 -9.19 0.53 -19.72
CA GLU A 361 -9.16 1.85 -20.38
C GLU A 361 -7.85 2.60 -20.11
N ILE A 362 -7.39 2.63 -18.85
CA ILE A 362 -6.12 3.27 -18.47
C ILE A 362 -4.93 2.59 -19.17
N ALA A 363 -4.90 1.25 -19.28
CA ALA A 363 -3.87 0.52 -20.01
C ALA A 363 -3.85 0.87 -21.50
N ALA A 364 -5.02 0.90 -22.16
CA ALA A 364 -5.14 1.27 -23.56
C ALA A 364 -4.68 2.71 -23.82
N ARG A 365 -5.01 3.64 -22.92
CA ARG A 365 -4.64 5.06 -23.01
C ARG A 365 -3.17 5.34 -22.67
N ALA A 366 -2.55 4.49 -21.87
CA ALA A 366 -1.10 4.52 -21.59
C ALA A 366 -0.27 3.94 -22.76
N GLY A 367 -0.85 3.02 -23.55
CA GLY A 367 -0.17 2.34 -24.65
C GLY A 367 0.80 1.25 -24.21
N VAL A 368 0.56 0.64 -23.03
CA VAL A 368 1.38 -0.46 -22.52
C VAL A 368 1.15 -1.75 -23.31
N ARG A 369 2.08 -2.72 -23.20
CA ARG A 369 1.99 -4.01 -23.89
C ARG A 369 1.17 -5.04 -23.10
N ARG A 370 1.19 -4.93 -21.77
CA ARG A 370 0.53 -5.83 -20.83
C ARG A 370 -0.15 -5.09 -19.68
N LEU A 371 -1.29 -5.61 -19.25
CA LEU A 371 -2.02 -5.23 -18.05
C LEU A 371 -2.07 -6.43 -17.09
N ILE A 372 -1.69 -6.22 -15.83
CA ILE A 372 -1.97 -7.16 -14.74
C ILE A 372 -3.00 -6.51 -13.81
N LEU A 373 -4.10 -7.20 -13.54
CA LEU A 373 -5.07 -6.78 -12.52
C LEU A 373 -4.64 -7.29 -11.14
N ALA A 374 -4.50 -6.38 -10.17
CA ALA A 374 -4.16 -6.64 -8.78
C ALA A 374 -5.13 -5.87 -7.84
N HIS A 375 -4.94 -5.97 -6.52
CA HIS A 375 -5.79 -5.34 -5.50
C HIS A 375 -7.29 -5.58 -5.79
N ILE A 376 -7.70 -6.85 -5.73
CA ILE A 376 -9.07 -7.30 -6.00
C ILE A 376 -9.79 -7.48 -4.66
N GLU A 377 -10.97 -6.88 -4.49
CA GLU A 377 -11.75 -7.01 -3.24
C GLU A 377 -12.18 -8.47 -3.00
N ALA A 378 -12.21 -8.87 -1.73
CA ALA A 378 -12.37 -10.28 -1.33
C ALA A 378 -13.63 -10.96 -1.87
N ASP A 379 -14.73 -10.20 -2.05
CA ASP A 379 -16.00 -10.66 -2.62
C ASP A 379 -15.86 -11.24 -4.03
N TYR A 380 -14.86 -10.81 -4.81
CA TYR A 380 -14.71 -11.13 -6.24
C TYR A 380 -13.55 -12.08 -6.55
N HIS A 381 -12.95 -12.72 -5.54
CA HIS A 381 -11.83 -13.64 -5.74
C HIS A 381 -12.16 -14.88 -6.58
N ASP A 382 -13.42 -15.30 -6.60
CA ASP A 382 -13.92 -16.38 -7.45
C ASP A 382 -14.38 -15.91 -8.84
N GLU A 383 -14.39 -14.58 -9.09
CA GLU A 383 -14.83 -13.94 -10.34
C GLU A 383 -13.67 -13.36 -11.18
N VAL A 384 -12.41 -13.67 -10.84
CA VAL A 384 -11.25 -13.00 -11.45
C VAL A 384 -11.13 -13.18 -12.97
N ASP A 385 -11.62 -14.29 -13.54
CA ASP A 385 -11.67 -14.46 -14.99
C ASP A 385 -12.70 -13.54 -15.67
N ALA A 386 -13.78 -13.17 -14.96
CA ALA A 386 -14.76 -12.18 -15.42
C ALA A 386 -14.17 -10.76 -15.36
N LEU A 387 -13.43 -10.41 -14.30
CA LEU A 387 -12.67 -9.14 -14.23
C LEU A 387 -11.65 -9.04 -15.37
N ALA A 388 -10.94 -10.12 -15.68
CA ALA A 388 -10.04 -10.18 -16.82
C ALA A 388 -10.77 -10.05 -18.17
N ALA A 389 -12.01 -10.53 -18.28
CA ALA A 389 -12.85 -10.34 -19.47
C ALA A 389 -13.34 -8.88 -19.60
N GLU A 390 -13.77 -8.24 -18.51
CA GLU A 390 -14.15 -6.81 -18.49
C GLU A 390 -13.00 -5.91 -18.96
N ALA A 391 -11.79 -6.10 -18.43
CA ALA A 391 -10.61 -5.34 -18.85
C ALA A 391 -10.29 -5.49 -20.35
N ARG A 392 -10.46 -6.70 -20.91
CA ARG A 392 -10.26 -6.98 -22.35
C ARG A 392 -11.28 -6.30 -23.26
N THR A 393 -12.42 -5.81 -22.74
CA THR A 393 -13.35 -4.99 -23.55
C THR A 393 -12.78 -3.63 -23.91
N ARG A 394 -11.81 -3.13 -23.13
CA ARG A 394 -11.15 -1.82 -23.31
C ARG A 394 -9.69 -1.93 -23.75
N PHE A 395 -9.00 -3.02 -23.39
CA PHE A 395 -7.58 -3.24 -23.71
C PHE A 395 -7.36 -4.44 -24.63
N GLY A 396 -6.84 -4.18 -25.83
CA GLY A 396 -6.48 -5.22 -26.82
C GLY A 396 -5.10 -5.84 -26.66
N GLY A 397 -4.39 -5.55 -25.55
CA GLY A 397 -3.10 -6.17 -25.22
C GLY A 397 -3.22 -7.39 -24.32
N GLU A 398 -2.10 -7.84 -23.76
CA GLU A 398 -2.08 -8.99 -22.83
C GLU A 398 -2.74 -8.62 -21.49
N VAL A 399 -3.79 -9.33 -21.07
CA VAL A 399 -4.45 -9.14 -19.76
C VAL A 399 -4.25 -10.39 -18.89
N GLU A 400 -3.60 -10.21 -17.76
CA GLU A 400 -3.33 -11.22 -16.73
C GLU A 400 -4.00 -10.84 -15.39
N ILE A 401 -4.33 -11.84 -14.57
CA ILE A 401 -4.65 -11.64 -13.15
C ILE A 401 -3.38 -11.85 -12.34
N ALA A 402 -3.08 -10.96 -11.40
CA ALA A 402 -1.90 -11.06 -10.55
C ALA A 402 -1.89 -12.37 -9.75
N ARG A 403 -0.74 -13.03 -9.72
CA ARG A 403 -0.53 -14.30 -9.00
C ARG A 403 0.54 -14.13 -7.93
N GLU A 404 0.21 -14.58 -6.73
CA GLU A 404 1.10 -14.48 -5.57
C GLU A 404 2.26 -15.47 -5.65
N LEU A 405 3.42 -15.07 -5.12
CA LEU A 405 4.61 -15.91 -4.89
C LEU A 405 5.29 -16.51 -6.15
N VAL A 406 4.83 -16.15 -7.34
CA VAL A 406 5.47 -16.51 -8.62
C VAL A 406 6.35 -15.35 -9.15
N PRO A 407 7.50 -15.65 -9.77
CA PRO A 407 8.40 -14.63 -10.30
C PRO A 407 7.94 -14.15 -11.69
N TYR A 408 7.91 -12.83 -11.86
CA TYR A 408 7.66 -12.13 -13.10
C TYR A 408 8.96 -11.54 -13.67
N PRO A 409 9.33 -11.84 -14.93
CA PRO A 409 10.55 -11.32 -15.52
C PRO A 409 10.44 -9.82 -15.82
N LEU A 410 11.58 -9.13 -15.71
CA LEU A 410 11.80 -7.77 -16.20
C LEU A 410 12.70 -7.86 -17.46
#